data_AF-A0A2H0SLT4-F1
#
_entry.id   AF-A0A2H0SLT4-F1
#
_cell.length_a   1.000
_cell.length_b   1.000
_cell.length_c   1.000
_cell.angle_alpha   90.00
_cell.angle_beta   90.00
_cell.angle_gamma   90.00
#
_symmetry.space_group_name_H-M   'P 1'
#
loop_
_entity.id
_entity.type
_entity.pdbx_description
1 polymer ?
#
loop_
_entity_poly.entity_id
_entity_poly.type
_entity_poly.pdbx_seq_one_letter_code
_entity_poly.pdbx_strand_id
1 'polypeptide(L)' 'MHQLDQNLRINFIETQSALNWDEYFMLQAMLASFKSKDPSTQVGCVIVDENHHQVTMGYNGMVAGIDETRLPWGKDK' A
#
# COMPACT_ATOMS: atom_id res chain seq x y z
N MET A 1 -15.54 -33.99 -13.52
CA MET A 1 -15.53 -32.58 -13.11
C MET A 1 -14.93 -32.51 -11.72
N HIS A 2 -13.68 -32.07 -11.62
CA HIS A 2 -12.97 -31.91 -10.35
C HIS A 2 -13.67 -30.82 -9.53
N GLN A 3 -14.10 -31.15 -8.30
CA GLN A 3 -14.51 -30.16 -7.31
C GLN A 3 -13.29 -29.27 -7.03
N LEU A 4 -13.36 -28.01 -7.46
CA LEU A 4 -12.36 -27.00 -7.11
C LEU A 4 -12.35 -26.85 -5.58
N ASP A 5 -11.17 -26.98 -4.99
CA ASP A 5 -10.90 -26.93 -3.56
C ASP A 5 -11.48 -25.65 -2.93
N GLN A 6 -12.37 -25.79 -1.94
CA GLN A 6 -13.04 -24.66 -1.27
C GLN A 6 -12.04 -23.71 -0.57
N ASN A 7 -10.79 -24.14 -0.38
CA ASN A 7 -9.71 -23.32 0.20
C ASN A 7 -9.15 -22.25 -0.76
N LEU A 8 -9.47 -22.27 -2.06
CA LEU A 8 -9.00 -21.27 -3.03
C LEU A 8 -9.73 -19.91 -2.95
N ARG A 9 -10.77 -19.78 -2.12
CA ARG A 9 -11.60 -18.56 -2.02
C ARG A 9 -11.24 -17.60 -0.90
N ILE A 10 -10.28 -17.94 -0.04
CA ILE A 10 -9.99 -17.17 1.19
C ILE A 10 -9.53 -15.74 0.88
N ASN A 11 -9.00 -15.49 -0.32
CA ASN A 11 -8.55 -14.16 -0.78
C ASN A 11 -9.20 -13.71 -2.11
N PHE A 12 -10.31 -14.34 -2.51
CA PHE A 12 -11.00 -13.92 -3.73
C PHE A 12 -11.96 -12.76 -3.39
N ILE A 13 -11.65 -11.57 -3.90
CA ILE A 13 -12.50 -10.38 -3.76
C ILE A 13 -13.27 -10.20 -5.07
N GLU A 14 -14.60 -10.37 -5.03
CA GLU A 14 -15.46 -10.05 -6.16
C GLU A 14 -15.47 -8.54 -6.40
N THR A 15 -14.99 -8.11 -7.56
CA THR A 15 -15.02 -6.70 -7.97
C THR A 15 -16.35 -6.41 -8.67
N GLN A 16 -17.15 -5.47 -8.14
CA GLN A 16 -18.44 -5.08 -8.76
C GLN A 16 -18.27 -4.42 -10.14
N SER A 17 -17.12 -3.80 -10.39
CA SER A 17 -16.73 -3.21 -11.67
C SER A 17 -15.21 -3.15 -11.76
N ALA A 18 -14.67 -3.05 -12.99
CA ALA A 18 -13.26 -2.75 -13.18
C ALA A 18 -12.94 -1.37 -12.59
N LEU A 19 -11.81 -1.25 -11.89
CA LEU A 19 -11.31 0.03 -11.40
C LEU A 19 -10.88 0.89 -12.58
N ASN A 20 -11.19 2.19 -12.54
CA ASN A 20 -10.53 3.13 -13.44
C ASN A 20 -9.07 3.38 -12.97
N TRP A 21 -8.25 3.99 -13.84
CA TRP A 21 -6.83 4.20 -13.55
C TRP A 21 -6.59 5.04 -12.28
N ASP A 22 -7.37 6.10 -12.09
CA ASP A 22 -7.22 6.97 -10.90
C ASP A 22 -7.54 6.20 -9.62
N GLU A 23 -8.62 5.41 -9.61
CA GLU A 23 -8.97 4.55 -8.47
C GLU A 23 -7.88 3.52 -8.20
N TYR A 24 -7.37 2.87 -9.25
CA TYR A 24 -6.30 1.88 -9.14
C TYR A 24 -5.03 2.48 -8.54
N PHE A 25 -4.61 3.68 -8.97
CA PHE A 25 -3.43 4.34 -8.44
C PHE A 25 -3.64 4.92 -7.04
N MET A 26 -4.83 5.45 -6.75
CA MET A 26 -5.18 5.88 -5.40
C MET A 26 -5.16 4.71 -4.41
N LEU A 27 -5.67 3.54 -4.80
CA LEU A 27 -5.60 2.33 -3.97
C LEU A 27 -4.15 1.89 -3.73
N GLN A 28 -3.27 2.01 -4.72
CA GLN A 28 -1.84 1.73 -4.52
C GLN A 28 -1.17 2.72 -3.56
N ALA A 29 -1.47 4.01 -3.68
CA ALA A 29 -0.97 5.02 -2.74
C ALA A 29 -1.48 4.75 -1.31
N MET A 30 -2.76 4.38 -1.15
CA MET A 30 -3.32 3.96 0.14
C MET A 30 -2.62 2.71 0.67
N LEU A 31 -2.37 1.70 -0.16
CA LEU A 31 -1.67 0.48 0.24
C LEU A 31 -0.23 0.76 0.68
N ALA A 32 0.48 1.63 -0.04
CA ALA A 32 1.83 2.06 0.33
C ALA A 32 1.83 2.76 1.70
N SER A 33 0.80 3.54 2.03
CA SER A 33 0.69 4.23 3.32
C SER A 33 0.70 3.28 4.53
N PHE A 34 0.21 2.04 4.37
CA PHE A 34 0.22 1.03 5.43
C PHE A 34 1.62 0.53 5.80
N LYS A 35 2.66 0.89 5.04
CA LYS A 35 4.05 0.64 5.39
C LYS A 35 4.67 1.73 6.26
N SER A 36 4.00 2.88 6.39
CA SER A 36 4.43 3.96 7.28
C SER A 36 4.48 3.47 8.72
N LYS A 37 5.58 3.82 9.40
CA LYS A 37 5.77 3.56 10.83
C LYS A 37 5.48 4.79 11.69
N ASP A 38 5.13 5.93 11.08
CA ASP A 38 4.74 7.12 11.82
C ASP A 38 3.42 6.84 12.56
N PRO A 39 3.38 6.96 13.90
CA PRO A 39 2.19 6.67 14.69
C PRO A 39 1.06 7.68 14.50
N SER A 40 1.31 8.85 13.92
CA SER A 40 0.30 9.89 13.74
C SER A 40 -0.33 9.94 12.37
N THR A 41 0.47 9.82 11.32
CA THR A 41 0.00 9.99 9.96
C THR A 41 0.54 8.89 9.06
N GLN A 42 -0.34 8.31 8.24
CA GLN A 42 0.03 7.32 7.24
C GLN A 42 -0.23 7.93 5.87
N VAL A 43 0.85 8.24 5.17
CA VAL A 43 0.84 8.87 3.85
C VAL A 43 1.55 7.95 2.88
N GLY A 44 0.91 7.69 1.75
CA GLY A 44 1.52 6.96 0.65
C GLY A 44 1.41 7.74 -0.65
N CYS A 45 2.27 7.36 -1.60
CA CYS A 45 2.41 8.00 -2.90
C CYS A 45 2.68 6.92 -3.95
N VAL A 46 2.17 7.15 -5.15
CA VAL A 46 2.53 6.41 -6.36
C VAL A 46 2.89 7.42 -7.43
N ILE A 47 3.95 7.14 -8.19
CA ILE A 47 4.36 7.93 -9.36
C ILE A 47 4.08 7.09 -10.59
N VAL A 48 3.35 7.68 -11.53
CA VAL A 48 2.89 7.03 -12.75
C VAL A 48 3.34 7.82 -13.97
N ASP A 49 3.63 7.12 -15.07
CA ASP A 49 3.93 7.75 -16.35
C ASP A 49 2.65 8.03 -17.17
N GLU A 50 2.81 8.67 -18.33
CA GLU A 50 1.70 9.00 -19.24
C GLU A 50 1.02 7.76 -19.86
N ASN A 51 1.66 6.59 -19.77
CA ASN A 51 1.14 5.32 -20.27
C ASN A 51 0.48 4.49 -19.16
N HIS A 52 0.24 5.07 -17.99
CA HIS A 52 -0.31 4.39 -16.81
C HIS A 52 0.58 3.24 -16.30
N HIS A 53 1.89 3.34 -16.46
CA HIS A 53 2.82 2.45 -15.76
C HIS A 53 3.16 3.04 -14.40
N GLN A 54 3.11 2.21 -13.36
CA GLN A 54 3.71 2.55 -12.08
C GLN A 54 5.24 2.63 -12.25
N VAL A 55 5.81 3.82 -12.07
CA VAL A 55 7.26 4.04 -12.09
C VAL A 55 7.86 3.69 -10.73
N THR A 56 7.23 4.16 -9.64
CA THR A 56 7.63 3.85 -8.27
C THR A 56 6.51 4.19 -7.27
N MET A 57 6.69 3.81 -6.00
CA MET A 57 5.81 4.16 -4.88
C MET A 57 6.62 4.47 -3.63
N GLY A 58 5.99 5.12 -2.65
CA GLY A 58 6.62 5.46 -1.39
C GLY A 58 5.62 5.78 -0.29
N TYR A 59 6.14 5.98 0.92
CA TYR A 59 5.38 6.33 2.11
C TYR A 59 6.22 7.21 3.05
N ASN A 60 5.57 7.93 3.97
CA ASN A 60 6.29 8.71 4.97
C ASN A 60 7.01 7.79 5.96
N GLY A 61 8.26 8.09 6.28
CA GLY A 61 9.10 7.23 7.09
C GLY A 61 10.37 7.94 7.54
N MET A 62 11.08 7.31 8.47
CA MET A 62 12.44 7.67 8.80
C MET A 62 13.38 7.46 7.60
N VAL A 63 14.53 8.12 7.60
CA VAL A 63 15.57 7.90 6.58
C VAL A 63 15.98 6.43 6.57
N ALA A 64 16.09 5.83 5.38
CA ALA A 64 16.45 4.42 5.25
C ALA A 64 17.81 4.11 5.90
N GLY A 65 17.89 2.97 6.59
CA GLY A 65 19.13 2.47 7.19
C GLY A 65 19.45 3.02 8.58
N ILE A 66 18.60 3.87 9.16
CA ILE A 66 18.80 4.32 10.55
C ILE A 66 18.28 3.30 11.56
N ASP A 67 18.88 3.29 12.75
CA ASP A 67 18.40 2.50 13.88
C ASP A 67 17.22 3.23 14.55
N GLU A 68 16.02 2.86 14.13
CA GLU A 68 14.76 3.42 14.64
C GLU A 68 14.54 3.14 16.14
N THR A 69 15.21 2.14 16.73
CA THR A 69 15.09 1.89 18.19
C THR A 69 15.75 2.99 19.02
N ARG A 70 16.67 3.75 18.41
CA ARG A 70 17.39 4.86 19.03
C ARG A 70 16.79 6.23 18.72
N LEU A 71 15.83 6.30 17.79
CA LEU A 71 15.23 7.53 17.32
C LEU A 71 13.71 7.43 17.45
N PRO A 72 13.16 7.75 18.64
CA PRO A 72 11.72 7.67 18.87
C PRO A 72 10.98 8.66 17.98
N TRP A 73 9.76 8.31 17.58
CA TRP A 73 8.88 9.16 16.78
C TRP A 73 8.39 10.40 17.53
N GLY A 74 8.70 10.52 18.82
CA GLY A 74 8.39 11.68 19.65
C GLY A 74 6.91 11.81 20.01
N LYS A 75 6.12 10.75 19.79
CA LYS A 75 4.68 10.71 20.01
C LYS A 75 4.19 9.45 20.71
N ASP A 76 5.12 8.73 21.31
CA ASP A 76 4.83 7.65 22.25
C ASP A 76 4.16 8.32 23.46
N LYS A 77 2.85 8.16 23.59
CA LYS A 77 2.11 8.54 24.80
C LYS A 77 2.22 7.43 25.83
#